data_AF-A0AAV8HJK5-F1
#
_entry.id   AF-A0AAV8HJK5-F1
#
_cell.length_a   1.000
_cell.length_b   1.000
_cell.length_c   1.000
_cell.angle_alpha   90.00
_cell.angle_beta   90.00
_cell.angle_gamma   90.00
#
_symmetry.space_group_name_H-M   'P 1'
#
loop_
_entity.id
_entity.type
_entity.pdbx_description
1 polymer ?
#
loop_
_entity_poly.entity_id
_entity_poly.type
_entity_poly.pdbx_seq_one_letter_code
_entity_poly.pdbx_strand_id
1 'polypeptide(L)'
;MASPTFTELPDDIQVNIFSFLNPCEISAVACTSRRFSPLPGSPSLWLAMCERRWGQFTSPASWGPNCTPRRLYRALDQWENLIGFWRRIGHGHESGGADATCHPLLFFQWNSDCITGSLVSPCAEPGSYCVLKSPFLWLGMSQDGEMVSYRQLQEEHELEAGPGSDPVQATVSFVGPNHLVVEPNGGFRSGDEDMEVVMGIESSSPPDQATLQMYQYFANRTSPCGEKGVRRQRRRERERRKSGLVTEHFVRITHYCPTPTRPLQGLWKGICENRSLEFYLVAYDDIGGITCRRVGEPGTQFSGYSPIFWTPNADFIEPPFSKEEYKIYTSREHLRGDTFSLESRLVSRILCINSSYDLVIPDLTGAHGGNLRNVEGRVWEYDDGTFGFGFLRNDYIVDLKHVALDGQLLDSVGKSRM
;
A
#
# COMPACT_ATOMS: atom_id res chain seq x y z
N MET A 1 58.22 -15.46 3.71
CA MET A 1 57.40 -14.41 4.34
C MET A 1 56.10 -15.05 4.76
N ALA A 2 55.72 -15.00 6.03
CA ALA A 2 54.44 -15.54 6.48
C ALA A 2 53.32 -14.69 5.88
N SER A 3 52.28 -15.34 5.35
CA SER A 3 51.08 -14.67 4.87
C SER A 3 50.37 -14.00 6.06
N PRO A 4 49.95 -12.73 5.93
CA PRO A 4 49.30 -12.02 7.03
C PRO A 4 48.03 -12.76 7.45
N THR A 5 47.86 -12.93 8.76
CA THR A 5 46.67 -13.56 9.31
C THR A 5 45.51 -12.56 9.38
N PHE A 6 44.26 -13.03 9.31
CA PHE A 6 43.08 -12.14 9.37
C PHE A 6 43.08 -11.26 10.64
N THR A 7 43.64 -11.76 11.73
CA THR A 7 43.80 -11.05 13.00
C THR A 7 44.77 -9.87 12.98
N GLU A 8 45.64 -9.78 11.97
CA GLU A 8 46.56 -8.67 11.77
C GLU A 8 45.90 -7.48 11.06
N LEU A 9 44.70 -7.66 10.49
CA LEU A 9 43.96 -6.58 9.87
C LEU A 9 43.48 -5.57 10.93
N PRO A 10 43.44 -4.28 10.61
CA PRO A 10 42.77 -3.25 11.41
C PRO A 10 41.29 -3.59 11.68
N ASP A 11 40.77 -3.18 12.84
CA ASP A 11 39.41 -3.54 13.30
C ASP A 11 38.31 -2.99 12.38
N ASP A 12 38.51 -1.82 11.76
CA ASP A 12 37.60 -1.22 10.77
C ASP A 12 37.50 -2.07 9.50
N ILE A 13 38.63 -2.61 9.01
CA ILE A 13 38.66 -3.53 7.87
C ILE A 13 37.99 -4.85 8.25
N GLN A 14 38.27 -5.39 9.44
CA GLN A 14 37.62 -6.61 9.92
C GLN A 14 36.09 -6.43 10.01
N VAL A 15 35.61 -5.33 10.59
CA VAL A 15 34.18 -4.99 10.67
C VAL A 15 33.57 -4.89 9.28
N ASN A 16 34.27 -4.24 8.34
CA ASN A 16 33.78 -4.13 6.97
C ASN A 16 33.67 -5.50 6.29
N ILE A 17 34.64 -6.41 6.51
CA ILE A 17 34.56 -7.79 6.00
C ILE A 17 33.42 -8.55 6.66
N PHE A 18 33.26 -8.44 7.98
CA PHE A 18 32.17 -9.11 8.70
C PHE A 18 30.78 -8.57 8.34
N SER A 19 30.69 -7.33 7.84
CA SER A 19 29.41 -6.75 7.43
C SER A 19 28.74 -7.46 6.24
N PHE A 20 29.47 -8.32 5.52
CA PHE A 20 28.93 -9.17 4.45
C PHE A 20 28.18 -10.41 4.97
N LEU A 21 28.36 -10.74 6.25
CA LEU A 21 27.80 -11.95 6.84
C LEU A 21 26.37 -11.71 7.33
N ASN A 22 25.58 -12.77 7.38
CA ASN A 22 24.28 -12.76 8.05
C ASN A 22 24.42 -12.88 9.59
N PRO A 23 23.38 -12.56 10.37
CA PRO A 23 23.44 -12.63 11.84
C PRO A 23 23.84 -14.02 12.40
N CYS A 24 23.48 -15.10 11.71
CA CYS A 24 23.81 -16.46 12.13
C CYS A 24 25.31 -16.75 11.93
N GLU A 25 25.87 -16.32 10.81
CA GLU A 25 27.29 -16.41 10.49
C GLU A 25 28.14 -15.57 11.46
N ILE A 26 27.69 -14.36 11.82
CA ILE A 26 28.37 -13.55 12.85
C ILE A 26 28.40 -14.27 14.19
N SER A 27 27.31 -14.94 14.55
CA SER A 27 27.25 -15.74 15.77
C SER A 27 28.19 -16.94 15.70
N ALA A 28 28.32 -17.59 14.54
CA ALA A 28 29.28 -18.67 14.31
C ALA A 28 30.73 -18.17 14.42
N VAL A 29 31.06 -17.03 13.81
CA VAL A 29 32.38 -16.39 13.91
C VAL A 29 32.71 -16.06 15.37
N ALA A 30 31.76 -15.55 16.13
CA ALA A 30 31.94 -15.26 17.55
C ALA A 30 32.30 -16.50 18.39
N CYS A 31 31.91 -17.69 17.93
CA CYS A 31 32.25 -18.97 18.57
C CYS A 31 33.64 -19.50 18.20
N THR A 32 34.29 -18.96 17.16
CA THR A 32 35.60 -19.46 16.70
C THR A 32 36.77 -18.99 17.57
N SER A 33 36.66 -17.83 18.21
CA SER A 33 37.74 -17.25 19.01
C SER A 33 37.21 -16.27 20.05
N ARG A 34 37.88 -16.22 21.21
CA ARG A 34 37.60 -15.23 22.26
C ARG A 34 37.71 -13.79 21.77
N ARG A 35 38.58 -13.53 20.78
CA ARG A 35 38.73 -12.19 20.17
C ARG A 35 37.45 -11.73 19.47
N PHE A 36 36.72 -12.64 18.84
CA PHE A 36 35.48 -12.35 18.12
C PHE A 36 34.21 -12.57 18.96
N SER A 37 34.34 -13.05 20.20
CA SER A 37 33.22 -13.17 21.13
C SER A 37 32.37 -11.90 21.31
N PRO A 38 32.92 -10.66 21.37
CA PRO A 38 32.12 -9.45 21.51
C PRO A 38 31.47 -8.97 20.20
N LEU A 39 31.80 -9.59 19.05
CA LEU A 39 31.36 -9.18 17.72
C LEU A 39 29.83 -9.02 17.59
N PRO A 40 28.98 -9.93 18.10
CA PRO A 40 27.52 -9.79 18.02
C PRO A 40 26.95 -8.64 18.87
N GLY A 41 27.73 -8.08 19.78
CA GLY A 41 27.37 -6.90 20.57
C GLY A 41 27.87 -5.58 19.98
N SER A 42 28.74 -5.61 18.97
CA SER A 42 29.42 -4.44 18.42
C SER A 42 28.47 -3.52 17.65
N PRO A 43 28.20 -2.28 18.11
CA PRO A 43 27.30 -1.35 17.40
C PRO A 43 27.83 -0.97 16.02
N SER A 44 29.15 -0.85 15.85
CA SER A 44 29.78 -0.48 14.58
C SER A 44 29.58 -1.56 13.51
N LEU A 45 29.60 -2.84 13.89
CA LEU A 45 29.30 -3.93 12.98
C LEU A 45 27.84 -3.89 12.50
N TRP A 46 26.90 -3.81 13.43
CA TRP A 46 25.48 -3.77 13.08
C TRP A 46 25.13 -2.53 12.23
N LEU A 47 25.75 -1.38 12.51
CA LEU A 47 25.58 -0.19 11.68
C LEU A 47 26.15 -0.41 10.27
N ALA A 48 27.37 -0.96 10.14
CA ALA A 48 27.97 -1.28 8.84
C ALA A 48 27.11 -2.28 8.04
N MET A 49 26.50 -3.26 8.72
CA MET A 49 25.55 -4.18 8.09
C MET A 49 24.29 -3.46 7.61
N CYS A 50 23.75 -2.53 8.41
CA CYS A 50 22.59 -1.73 8.01
C CYS A 50 22.89 -0.85 6.79
N GLU A 51 24.00 -0.11 6.82
CA GLU A 51 24.45 0.74 5.71
C GLU A 51 24.66 -0.08 4.43
N ARG A 52 25.25 -1.27 4.55
CA ARG A 52 25.49 -2.14 3.39
C ARG A 52 24.19 -2.65 2.74
N ARG A 53 23.19 -3.04 3.54
CA ARG A 53 21.92 -3.59 3.00
C ARG A 53 20.93 -2.50 2.59
N TRP A 54 20.79 -1.45 3.40
CA TRP A 54 19.72 -0.46 3.24
C TRP A 54 20.21 0.97 3.04
N GLY A 55 21.51 1.26 3.13
CA GLY A 55 22.06 2.63 3.00
C GLY A 55 21.78 3.31 1.66
N GLN A 56 21.44 2.54 0.61
CA GLN A 56 21.00 3.10 -0.67
C GLN A 56 19.53 3.58 -0.66
N PHE A 57 18.71 3.11 0.29
CA PHE A 57 17.28 3.40 0.37
C PHE A 57 16.91 4.28 1.56
N THR A 58 17.66 4.17 2.65
CA THR A 58 17.43 4.88 3.91
C THR A 58 18.77 5.29 4.51
N SER A 59 18.74 6.16 5.51
CA SER A 59 19.93 6.60 6.23
C SER A 59 19.91 6.00 7.63
N PRO A 60 20.58 4.85 7.89
CA PRO A 60 20.60 4.20 9.20
C PRO A 60 20.93 5.13 10.37
N ALA A 61 21.77 6.15 10.14
CA ALA A 61 22.14 7.14 11.15
C ALA A 61 20.98 8.07 11.58
N SER A 62 19.94 8.27 10.74
CA SER A 62 18.79 9.12 11.07
C SER A 62 17.66 8.40 11.81
N TRP A 63 17.76 7.08 12.00
CA TRP A 63 16.72 6.30 12.67
C TRP A 63 16.81 6.40 14.19
N GLY A 64 16.19 7.43 14.78
CA GLY A 64 15.91 7.56 16.21
C GLY A 64 17.15 7.62 17.14
N PRO A 65 17.29 8.61 18.02
CA PRO A 65 18.53 8.84 18.77
C PRO A 65 18.94 7.69 19.70
N ASN A 66 17.98 6.94 20.26
CA ASN A 66 18.27 5.84 21.19
C ASN A 66 18.12 4.45 20.56
N CYS A 67 18.00 4.36 19.23
CA CYS A 67 17.91 3.08 18.54
C CYS A 67 19.28 2.40 18.46
N THR A 68 19.45 1.26 19.14
CA THR A 68 20.68 0.47 18.97
C THR A 68 20.76 -0.07 17.54
N PRO A 69 21.91 -0.06 16.86
CA PRO A 69 22.04 -0.55 15.48
C PRO A 69 21.57 -2.00 15.29
N ARG A 70 21.68 -2.84 16.32
CA ARG A 70 21.16 -4.22 16.31
C ARG A 70 19.63 -4.28 16.27
N ARG A 71 18.94 -3.40 17.01
CA ARG A 71 17.47 -3.29 16.95
C ARG A 71 17.04 -2.73 15.59
N LEU A 72 17.74 -1.72 15.10
CA LEU A 72 17.51 -1.18 13.76
C LEU A 72 17.62 -2.27 12.69
N TYR A 73 18.68 -3.07 12.71
CA TYR A 73 18.84 -4.18 11.78
C TYR A 73 17.64 -5.13 11.77
N ARG A 74 17.15 -5.52 12.95
CA ARG A 74 15.97 -6.40 13.06
C ARG A 74 14.70 -5.74 12.52
N ALA A 75 14.50 -4.45 12.81
CA ALA A 75 13.35 -3.71 12.31
C ALA A 75 13.38 -3.58 10.79
N LEU A 76 14.53 -3.20 10.21
CA LEU A 76 14.72 -3.08 8.76
C LEU A 76 14.56 -4.43 8.05
N ASP A 77 15.12 -5.51 8.60
CA ASP A 77 14.99 -6.86 8.06
C ASP A 77 13.53 -7.34 8.07
N GLN A 78 12.79 -7.03 9.14
CA GLN A 78 11.36 -7.32 9.22
C GLN A 78 10.54 -6.50 8.21
N TRP A 79 10.87 -5.22 8.04
CA TRP A 79 10.11 -4.31 7.18
C TRP A 79 10.51 -4.32 5.71
N GLU A 80 11.64 -4.92 5.35
CA GLU A 80 12.06 -5.07 3.96
C GLU A 80 10.97 -5.75 3.11
N ASN A 81 10.26 -6.69 3.71
CA ASN A 81 9.14 -7.37 3.06
C ASN A 81 7.90 -6.50 2.85
N LEU A 82 7.77 -5.35 3.53
CA LEU A 82 6.66 -4.40 3.34
C LEU A 82 6.78 -3.62 2.04
N ILE A 83 7.99 -3.39 1.54
CA ILE A 83 8.22 -2.46 0.46
C ILE A 83 7.55 -2.95 -0.84
N GLY A 84 6.89 -2.03 -1.53
CA GLY A 84 6.14 -2.29 -2.76
C GLY A 84 4.62 -2.21 -2.56
N PHE A 85 3.88 -2.91 -3.42
CA PHE A 85 2.42 -2.80 -3.52
C PHE A 85 1.68 -3.89 -2.77
N TRP A 86 0.56 -3.48 -2.18
CA TRP A 86 -0.36 -4.34 -1.44
C TRP A 86 -1.78 -4.02 -1.88
N ARG A 87 -2.59 -5.06 -2.09
CA ARG A 87 -4.02 -4.91 -2.40
C ARG A 87 -4.87 -5.19 -1.18
N ARG A 88 -5.92 -4.42 -0.96
CA ARG A 88 -6.87 -4.66 0.13
C ARG A 88 -7.68 -5.93 -0.14
N ILE A 89 -7.98 -6.69 0.93
CA ILE A 89 -8.87 -7.86 0.91
C ILE A 89 -9.93 -7.71 2.00
N GLY A 90 -11.16 -8.14 1.70
CA GLY A 90 -12.28 -8.17 2.64
C GLY A 90 -13.35 -7.14 2.29
N HIS A 91 -14.58 -7.42 2.75
CA HIS A 91 -15.72 -6.54 2.53
C HIS A 91 -15.59 -5.34 3.47
N GLY A 92 -15.50 -4.12 2.92
CA GLY A 92 -15.94 -2.95 3.67
C GLY A 92 -17.42 -3.17 3.99
N HIS A 93 -17.74 -3.41 5.27
CA HIS A 93 -19.09 -3.68 5.71
C HIS A 93 -20.01 -2.53 5.29
N GLU A 94 -21.00 -2.83 4.45
CA GLU A 94 -22.32 -2.19 4.30
C GLU A 94 -22.46 -0.78 4.92
N SER A 95 -21.75 0.20 4.36
CA SER A 95 -22.30 1.55 4.27
C SER A 95 -22.95 1.62 2.89
N GLY A 96 -24.28 1.48 2.83
CA GLY A 96 -25.10 1.61 1.63
C GLY A 96 -25.12 3.05 1.07
N GLY A 97 -23.94 3.61 0.83
CA GLY A 97 -23.73 4.89 0.15
C GLY A 97 -22.67 4.68 -0.92
N ALA A 98 -22.95 5.19 -2.12
CA ALA A 98 -22.12 5.06 -3.31
C ALA A 98 -20.72 5.74 -3.23
N ASP A 99 -20.30 6.21 -2.05
CA ASP A 99 -19.16 7.12 -1.85
C ASP A 99 -18.11 6.64 -0.83
N ALA A 100 -18.18 5.40 -0.34
CA ALA A 100 -17.05 4.84 0.41
C ALA A 100 -15.90 4.56 -0.56
N THR A 101 -14.96 5.52 -0.68
CA THR A 101 -13.72 5.41 -1.47
C THR A 101 -12.90 4.21 -0.98
N CYS A 102 -13.20 3.04 -1.53
CA CYS A 102 -12.48 1.81 -1.22
C CYS A 102 -11.12 1.91 -1.93
N HIS A 103 -10.12 2.41 -1.22
CA HIS A 103 -8.75 2.48 -1.73
C HIS A 103 -8.21 1.05 -1.91
N PRO A 104 -7.98 0.60 -3.16
CA PRO A 104 -7.73 -0.82 -3.42
C PRO A 104 -6.25 -1.18 -3.28
N LEU A 105 -5.37 -0.18 -3.31
CA LEU A 105 -3.93 -0.32 -3.32
C LEU A 105 -3.26 0.51 -2.22
N LEU A 106 -2.26 -0.10 -1.61
CA LEU A 106 -1.36 0.49 -0.64
C LEU A 106 0.07 0.32 -1.15
N PHE A 107 0.86 1.39 -1.09
CA PHE A 107 2.23 1.41 -1.57
C PHE A 107 3.18 1.83 -0.44
N PHE A 108 4.13 0.96 -0.10
CA PHE A 108 5.16 1.23 0.90
C PHE A 108 6.49 1.55 0.23
N GLN A 109 7.15 2.58 0.75
CA GLN A 109 8.48 3.00 0.31
C GLN A 109 9.36 3.36 1.51
N TRP A 110 10.67 3.20 1.31
CA TRP A 110 11.68 3.73 2.20
C TRP A 110 11.70 5.27 2.13
N ASN A 111 11.93 5.89 3.28
CA ASN A 111 12.41 7.25 3.41
C ASN A 111 13.72 7.24 4.21
N SER A 112 14.30 8.42 4.46
CA SER A 112 15.57 8.57 5.19
C SER A 112 15.56 7.98 6.60
N ASP A 113 14.44 8.07 7.32
CA ASP A 113 14.32 7.78 8.75
C ASP A 113 13.08 6.94 9.12
N CYS A 114 12.31 6.53 8.12
CA CYS A 114 11.04 5.84 8.29
C CYS A 114 10.63 5.09 7.02
N ILE A 115 9.54 4.33 7.12
CA ILE A 115 8.79 3.79 5.99
C ILE A 115 7.45 4.50 5.95
N THR A 116 7.03 4.89 4.75
CA THR A 116 5.70 5.46 4.52
C THR A 116 4.87 4.54 3.66
N GLY A 117 3.65 4.25 4.14
CA GLY A 117 2.59 3.60 3.40
C GLY A 117 1.61 4.65 2.89
N SER A 118 1.39 4.70 1.58
CA SER A 118 0.45 5.61 0.93
C SER A 118 -0.64 4.84 0.21
N LEU A 119 -1.90 5.25 0.37
CA LEU A 119 -2.99 4.75 -0.46
C LEU A 119 -2.82 5.30 -1.87
N VAL A 120 -3.11 4.42 -2.83
CA VAL A 120 -2.97 4.70 -4.26
C VAL A 120 -4.36 4.56 -4.87
N SER A 121 -4.90 5.65 -5.40
CA SER A 121 -6.21 5.68 -6.04
C SER A 121 -6.19 6.39 -7.38
N PRO A 122 -7.13 6.09 -8.28
CA PRO A 122 -7.34 6.87 -9.50
C PRO A 122 -7.55 8.35 -9.17
N CYS A 123 -7.04 9.25 -10.02
CA CYS A 123 -7.47 10.64 -10.00
C CYS A 123 -8.90 10.75 -10.56
N ALA A 124 -9.69 11.70 -10.05
CA ALA A 124 -11.04 11.95 -10.52
C ALA A 124 -11.08 12.64 -11.90
N GLU A 125 -9.94 13.10 -12.41
CA GLU A 125 -9.82 13.68 -13.74
C GLU A 125 -10.11 12.64 -14.83
N PRO A 126 -11.20 12.82 -15.61
CA PRO A 126 -11.58 11.85 -16.62
C PRO A 126 -10.56 11.83 -17.76
N GLY A 127 -10.23 10.63 -18.26
CA GLY A 127 -9.27 10.49 -19.36
C GLY A 127 -7.83 10.81 -18.95
N SER A 128 -7.49 10.69 -17.66
CA SER A 128 -6.13 10.90 -17.18
C SER A 128 -5.51 9.61 -16.62
N TYR A 129 -4.21 9.42 -16.82
CA TYR A 129 -3.45 8.36 -16.15
C TYR A 129 -2.94 8.79 -14.76
N CYS A 130 -3.32 9.99 -14.30
CA CYS A 130 -2.94 10.52 -13.00
C CYS A 130 -3.41 9.62 -11.84
N VAL A 131 -2.52 9.42 -10.88
CA VAL A 131 -2.76 8.61 -9.68
C VAL A 131 -2.62 9.51 -8.45
N LEU A 132 -3.56 9.42 -7.53
CA LEU A 132 -3.49 10.09 -6.25
C LEU A 132 -2.74 9.23 -5.24
N LYS A 133 -1.77 9.86 -4.57
CA LYS A 133 -1.02 9.26 -3.47
C LYS A 133 -1.38 9.99 -2.18
N SER A 134 -2.08 9.32 -1.27
CA SER A 134 -2.46 9.87 0.03
C SER A 134 -1.75 9.14 1.18
N PRO A 135 -1.23 9.85 2.19
CA PRO A 135 -0.57 9.23 3.32
C PRO A 135 -1.55 8.37 4.13
N PHE A 136 -1.12 7.20 4.57
CA PHE A 136 -1.97 6.25 5.29
C PHE A 136 -1.30 5.66 6.52
N LEU A 137 -0.08 5.15 6.35
CA LEU A 137 0.71 4.58 7.43
C LEU A 137 2.11 5.17 7.45
N TRP A 138 2.66 5.24 8.63
CA TRP A 138 4.05 5.54 8.88
C TRP A 138 4.59 4.49 9.85
N LEU A 139 5.78 3.97 9.56
CA LEU A 139 6.51 3.05 10.42
C LEU A 139 7.90 3.63 10.70
N GLY A 140 8.31 3.62 11.95
CA GLY A 140 9.60 4.16 12.36
C GLY A 140 10.01 3.69 13.74
N MET A 141 11.08 4.29 14.25
CA MET A 141 11.60 4.02 15.59
C MET A 141 11.19 5.15 16.54
N SER A 142 10.74 4.80 17.74
CA SER A 142 10.40 5.76 18.80
C SER A 142 11.67 6.38 19.39
N GLN A 143 11.49 7.40 20.24
CA GLN A 143 12.59 7.95 21.02
C GLN A 143 13.22 6.90 21.94
N ASP A 144 12.51 5.85 22.33
CA ASP A 144 13.03 4.76 23.17
C ASP A 144 13.69 3.64 22.34
N GLY A 145 13.75 3.79 21.01
CA GLY A 145 14.29 2.77 20.11
C GLY A 145 13.37 1.55 19.97
N GLU A 146 12.07 1.75 20.13
CA GLU A 146 11.02 0.73 19.90
C GLU A 146 10.34 0.95 18.54
N MET A 147 9.88 -0.12 17.91
CA MET A 147 9.15 -0.04 16.65
C MET A 147 7.77 0.57 16.88
N VAL A 148 7.43 1.61 16.12
CA VAL A 148 6.14 2.30 16.20
C VAL A 148 5.52 2.45 14.83
N SER A 149 4.20 2.35 14.78
CA SER A 149 3.41 2.59 13.59
C SER A 149 2.27 3.56 13.88
N TYR A 150 2.07 4.51 12.98
CA TYR A 150 1.02 5.51 13.05
C TYR A 150 0.17 5.47 11.79
N ARG A 151 -1.14 5.55 11.96
CA ARG A 151 -2.13 5.66 10.89
C ARG A 151 -2.62 7.11 10.81
N GLN A 152 -2.59 7.68 9.63
CA GLN A 152 -3.19 8.99 9.37
C GLN A 152 -4.71 8.82 9.31
N LEU A 153 -5.45 9.63 10.08
CA LEU A 153 -6.89 9.74 9.92
C LEU A 153 -7.17 10.56 8.66
N GLN A 154 -7.95 9.97 7.75
CA GLN A 154 -8.46 10.65 6.57
C GLN A 154 -9.78 11.29 6.99
N GLU A 155 -9.85 12.63 7.00
CA GLU A 155 -11.08 13.33 7.33
C GLU A 155 -12.04 13.20 6.15
N GLU A 156 -13.17 12.51 6.36
CA GLU A 156 -14.19 12.26 5.33
C GLU A 156 -15.05 13.48 4.99
N HIS A 157 -14.77 14.68 5.53
CA HIS A 157 -15.52 15.89 5.22
C HIS A 157 -14.61 17.10 5.12
N GLU A 158 -14.22 17.44 3.88
CA GLU A 158 -13.76 18.78 3.51
C GLU A 158 -14.93 19.73 3.69
N LEU A 159 -15.00 20.40 4.85
CA LEU A 159 -15.62 21.70 5.16
C LEU A 159 -15.54 21.86 6.69
N GLU A 160 -14.60 22.68 7.17
CA GLU A 160 -14.38 23.06 8.58
C GLU A 160 -13.47 22.19 9.47
N ALA A 161 -12.30 21.75 8.98
CA ALA A 161 -11.25 21.22 9.85
C ALA A 161 -10.02 22.13 9.88
N GLY A 162 -9.60 22.51 11.09
CA GLY A 162 -8.33 23.19 11.36
C GLY A 162 -7.12 22.29 11.07
N PRO A 163 -5.90 22.80 11.25
CA PRO A 163 -4.70 22.09 10.87
C PRO A 163 -4.51 20.81 11.71
N GLY A 164 -4.56 19.65 11.05
CA GLY A 164 -3.93 18.42 11.51
C GLY A 164 -4.78 17.52 12.40
N SER A 165 -5.44 16.54 11.79
CA SER A 165 -5.87 15.34 12.53
C SER A 165 -4.63 14.60 13.05
N ASP A 166 -4.55 14.43 14.37
CA ASP A 166 -3.44 13.75 15.03
C ASP A 166 -3.33 12.29 14.55
N PRO A 167 -2.14 11.82 14.18
CA PRO A 167 -1.94 10.44 13.76
C PRO A 167 -2.25 9.48 14.91
N VAL A 168 -3.05 8.44 14.63
CA VAL A 168 -3.44 7.44 15.63
C VAL A 168 -2.45 6.29 15.57
N GLN A 169 -1.98 5.82 16.73
CA GLN A 169 -1.12 4.64 16.76
C GLN A 169 -1.86 3.43 16.17
N ALA A 170 -1.20 2.67 15.31
CA ALA A 170 -1.73 1.45 14.73
C ALA A 170 -0.78 0.30 15.06
N THR A 171 -1.30 -0.91 15.08
CA THR A 171 -0.53 -2.15 15.11
C THR A 171 -0.51 -2.73 13.70
N VAL A 172 0.70 -2.97 13.19
CA VAL A 172 0.93 -3.61 11.89
C VAL A 172 1.45 -5.02 12.16
N SER A 173 0.68 -6.03 11.77
CA SER A 173 1.03 -7.43 11.98
C SER A 173 1.10 -8.19 10.65
N PHE A 174 2.04 -9.13 10.57
CA PHE A 174 2.23 -9.98 9.39
C PHE A 174 1.63 -11.36 9.65
N VAL A 175 0.69 -11.76 8.81
CA VAL A 175 0.13 -13.12 8.78
C VAL A 175 0.88 -13.90 7.70
N GLY A 176 2.14 -14.23 7.99
CA GLY A 176 3.07 -14.78 6.99
C GLY A 176 3.65 -13.71 6.05
N PRO A 177 4.34 -14.10 4.97
CA PRO A 177 5.14 -13.18 4.16
C PRO A 177 4.32 -12.27 3.23
N ASN A 178 3.07 -12.65 2.93
CA ASN A 178 2.26 -12.03 1.89
C ASN A 178 0.95 -11.42 2.40
N HIS A 179 0.70 -11.41 3.71
CA HIS A 179 -0.54 -10.89 4.29
C HIS A 179 -0.21 -9.94 5.44
N LEU A 180 -0.70 -8.72 5.31
CA LEU A 180 -0.55 -7.63 6.25
C LEU A 180 -1.91 -7.32 6.89
N VAL A 181 -1.92 -7.12 8.20
CA VAL A 181 -3.10 -6.72 8.95
C VAL A 181 -2.80 -5.43 9.70
N VAL A 182 -3.65 -4.44 9.49
CA VAL A 182 -3.52 -3.10 10.08
C VAL A 182 -4.67 -2.90 11.05
N GLU A 183 -4.34 -2.81 12.33
CA GLU A 183 -5.30 -2.62 13.41
C GLU A 183 -5.08 -1.26 14.05
N PRO A 184 -6.07 -0.37 14.04
CA PRO A 184 -5.97 0.89 14.78
C PRO A 184 -5.97 0.63 16.28
N ASN A 185 -4.99 1.16 17.01
CA ASN A 185 -4.95 1.05 18.46
C ASN A 185 -5.96 2.03 19.04
N GLY A 186 -7.18 1.54 19.29
CA GLY A 186 -8.16 2.26 20.11
C GLY A 186 -7.62 2.37 21.54
N GLY A 187 -6.95 3.49 21.85
CA GLY A 187 -6.25 3.68 23.11
C GLY A 187 -7.10 3.32 24.33
N PHE A 188 -6.75 2.21 25.01
CA PHE A 188 -6.96 2.09 26.45
C PHE A 188 -5.83 2.85 27.11
N ARG A 189 -5.97 4.18 27.22
CA ARG A 189 -5.19 4.93 28.22
C ARG A 189 -5.75 4.55 29.59
N SER A 190 -5.10 3.58 30.21
CA SER A 190 -5.13 3.38 31.65
C SER A 190 -4.31 4.53 32.25
N GLY A 191 -4.96 5.44 32.97
CA GLY A 191 -4.35 6.64 33.53
C GLY A 191 -5.37 7.75 33.74
N ASP A 192 -6.13 7.65 34.83
CA ASP A 192 -6.72 8.81 35.50
C ASP A 192 -5.59 9.77 35.85
N GLU A 193 -5.56 10.96 35.25
CA GLU A 193 -5.08 12.17 35.92
C GLU A 193 -5.99 13.33 35.46
N ASP A 194 -6.79 13.81 36.42
CA ASP A 194 -7.66 14.96 36.29
C ASP A 194 -6.87 16.19 35.84
N MET A 195 -7.07 16.63 34.59
CA MET A 195 -6.54 17.91 34.12
C MET A 195 -7.53 19.01 34.53
N GLU A 196 -7.20 19.66 35.64
CA GLU A 196 -7.85 20.85 36.16
C GLU A 196 -7.85 21.97 35.10
N VAL A 197 -9.04 22.39 34.66
CA VAL A 197 -9.22 23.43 33.66
C VAL A 197 -8.97 24.80 34.31
N VAL A 198 -7.75 25.32 34.17
CA VAL A 198 -7.43 26.71 34.47
C VAL A 198 -7.83 27.57 33.26
N MET A 199 -9.03 28.15 33.29
CA MET A 199 -9.37 29.26 32.40
C MET A 199 -8.94 30.58 33.05
N GLY A 200 -7.98 31.26 32.43
CA GLY A 200 -7.65 32.65 32.71
C GLY A 200 -8.72 33.59 32.17
N ILE A 201 -9.27 34.43 33.06
CA ILE A 201 -9.91 35.69 32.69
C ILE A 201 -9.28 36.78 33.56
N GLU A 202 -8.74 37.77 32.88
CA GLU A 202 -8.08 38.95 33.44
C GLU A 202 -9.06 39.82 34.25
N SER A 203 -8.61 40.15 35.46
CA SER A 203 -8.82 41.42 36.18
C SER A 203 -10.18 42.14 36.07
N SER A 204 -11.05 41.89 37.05
CA SER A 204 -11.65 42.94 37.88
C SER A 204 -11.97 42.37 39.26
N SER A 205 -11.56 43.04 40.34
CA SER A 205 -11.56 42.59 41.75
C SER A 205 -12.90 41.99 42.28
N PRO A 206 -12.87 41.12 43.31
CA PRO A 206 -13.79 39.98 43.45
C PRO A 206 -15.06 40.26 44.28
N PRO A 207 -16.17 39.54 44.08
CA PRO A 207 -17.11 39.20 45.15
C PRO A 207 -16.55 38.04 46.00
N ASP A 208 -16.74 38.13 47.32
CA ASP A 208 -16.17 37.25 48.35
C ASP A 208 -16.12 35.76 47.98
N GLN A 209 -14.94 35.17 48.17
CA GLN A 209 -14.60 33.76 47.95
C GLN A 209 -15.59 32.77 48.61
N ALA A 210 -16.28 33.21 49.67
CA ALA A 210 -17.34 32.47 50.34
C ALA A 210 -18.59 32.26 49.47
N THR A 211 -18.98 33.24 48.64
CA THR A 211 -20.14 33.12 47.75
C THR A 211 -19.88 32.14 46.61
N LEU A 212 -18.66 32.10 46.08
CA LEU A 212 -18.28 31.20 45.00
C LEU A 212 -18.23 29.73 45.45
N GLN A 213 -17.72 29.48 46.66
CA GLN A 213 -17.77 28.15 47.28
C GLN A 213 -19.20 27.71 47.58
N MET A 214 -20.06 28.63 48.02
CA MET A 214 -21.48 28.33 48.27
C MET A 214 -22.21 27.98 46.97
N TYR A 215 -21.99 28.73 45.88
CA TYR A 215 -22.55 28.42 44.56
C TYR A 215 -22.06 27.07 44.00
N GLN A 216 -20.77 26.74 44.12
CA GLN A 216 -20.24 25.43 43.73
C GLN A 216 -20.81 24.29 44.59
N TYR A 217 -20.97 24.52 45.89
CA TYR A 217 -21.51 23.52 46.82
C TYR A 217 -23.01 23.23 46.57
N PHE A 218 -23.78 24.23 46.15
CA PHE A 218 -25.21 24.05 45.81
C PHE A 218 -25.46 23.62 44.35
N ALA A 219 -24.59 23.98 43.40
CA ALA A 219 -24.70 23.53 42.00
C ALA A 219 -24.58 22.00 41.86
N ASN A 220 -23.85 21.35 42.77
CA ASN A 220 -23.65 19.89 42.77
C ASN A 220 -24.75 19.10 43.51
N ARG A 221 -25.80 19.76 44.04
CA ARG A 221 -26.84 19.09 44.85
C ARG A 221 -28.24 19.05 44.25
N THR A 222 -28.46 19.54 43.03
CA THR A 222 -29.77 19.52 42.36
C THR A 222 -29.79 18.60 41.13
N SER A 223 -29.92 17.29 41.35
CA SER A 223 -30.95 16.41 40.75
C SER A 223 -30.49 14.94 40.62
N PRO A 224 -31.24 13.97 41.18
CA PRO A 224 -30.98 12.55 40.98
C PRO A 224 -31.76 12.04 39.75
N CYS A 225 -31.49 12.53 38.52
CA CYS A 225 -32.09 11.94 37.32
C CYS A 225 -31.41 12.26 35.95
N GLY A 226 -30.19 12.81 35.92
CA GLY A 226 -29.51 13.21 34.66
C GLY A 226 -28.29 12.38 34.25
N GLU A 227 -27.57 11.77 35.19
CA GLU A 227 -26.25 11.14 34.93
C GLU A 227 -26.30 9.90 34.03
N LYS A 228 -27.41 9.14 34.04
CA LYS A 228 -27.55 7.96 33.17
C LYS A 228 -27.59 8.35 31.69
N GLY A 229 -28.10 9.54 31.36
CA GLY A 229 -28.17 10.05 29.98
C GLY A 229 -26.79 10.47 29.46
N VAL A 230 -26.04 11.25 30.25
CA VAL A 230 -24.72 11.76 29.87
C VAL A 230 -23.66 10.65 29.82
N ARG A 231 -23.69 9.69 30.77
CA ARG A 231 -22.81 8.50 30.69
C ARG A 231 -23.16 7.60 29.51
N ARG A 232 -24.45 7.46 29.16
CA ARG A 232 -24.89 6.67 27.99
C ARG A 232 -24.60 7.38 26.67
N GLN A 233 -24.64 8.71 26.64
CA GLN A 233 -24.23 9.51 25.49
C GLN A 233 -22.72 9.49 25.30
N ARG A 234 -21.91 9.70 26.34
CA ARG A 234 -20.43 9.56 26.27
C ARG A 234 -20.01 8.12 25.93
N ARG A 235 -20.74 7.11 26.41
CA ARG A 235 -20.54 5.71 26.01
C ARG A 235 -20.91 5.49 24.55
N ARG A 236 -22.03 6.03 24.07
CA ARG A 236 -22.43 5.98 22.64
C ARG A 236 -21.47 6.76 21.75
N GLU A 237 -20.90 7.88 22.19
CA GLU A 237 -19.89 8.66 21.46
C GLU A 237 -18.53 7.95 21.46
N ARG A 238 -18.12 7.31 22.58
CA ARG A 238 -16.94 6.43 22.62
C ARG A 238 -17.14 5.17 21.77
N GLU A 239 -18.33 4.59 21.74
CA GLU A 239 -18.70 3.45 20.88
C GLU A 239 -18.74 3.88 19.41
N ARG A 240 -19.24 5.08 19.07
CA ARG A 240 -19.17 5.67 17.73
C ARG A 240 -17.72 5.89 17.27
N ARG A 241 -16.84 6.40 18.15
CA ARG A 241 -15.41 6.55 17.87
C ARG A 241 -14.68 5.21 17.70
N LYS A 242 -15.13 4.15 18.39
CA LYS A 242 -14.61 2.78 18.21
C LYS A 242 -15.17 2.07 16.97
N SER A 243 -16.37 2.43 16.52
CA SER A 243 -17.07 1.80 15.39
C SER A 243 -16.49 2.14 14.01
N GLY A 244 -15.65 3.18 13.89
CA GLY A 244 -15.04 3.59 12.60
C GLY A 244 -13.66 2.98 12.32
N LEU A 245 -13.05 2.33 13.31
CA LEU A 245 -11.67 1.88 13.27
C LEU A 245 -11.62 0.37 13.01
N VAL A 246 -11.97 0.00 11.78
CA VAL A 246 -12.06 -1.41 11.32
C VAL A 246 -10.66 -1.94 10.99
N THR A 247 -10.39 -3.20 11.38
CA THR A 247 -9.19 -3.95 10.98
C THR A 247 -9.15 -4.11 9.46
N GLU A 248 -8.01 -3.77 8.85
CA GLU A 248 -7.85 -3.87 7.40
C GLU A 248 -6.83 -4.95 7.03
N HIS A 249 -7.20 -5.78 6.04
CA HIS A 249 -6.36 -6.84 5.53
C HIS A 249 -5.83 -6.48 4.15
N PHE A 250 -4.54 -6.73 3.93
CA PHE A 250 -3.88 -6.49 2.66
C PHE A 250 -3.04 -7.69 2.26
N VAL A 251 -2.99 -7.98 0.96
CA VAL A 251 -2.13 -9.02 0.39
C VAL A 251 -1.10 -8.40 -0.54
N ARG A 252 0.15 -8.88 -0.42
CA ARG A 252 1.28 -8.41 -1.21
C ARG A 252 1.07 -8.70 -2.68
N ILE A 253 1.40 -7.72 -3.52
CA ILE A 253 1.57 -7.92 -4.96
C ILE A 253 3.06 -8.17 -5.18
N THR A 254 3.45 -9.44 -5.22
CA THR A 254 4.86 -9.85 -5.35
C THR A 254 5.46 -9.46 -6.69
N HIS A 255 4.66 -9.58 -7.75
CA HIS A 255 5.07 -9.38 -9.13
C HIS A 255 4.36 -8.16 -9.73
N TYR A 256 4.74 -6.96 -9.28
CA TYR A 256 4.14 -5.71 -9.77
C TYR A 256 4.86 -5.11 -11.00
N CYS A 257 6.05 -5.63 -11.37
CA CYS A 257 6.78 -5.24 -12.57
C CYS A 257 6.93 -6.41 -13.57
N PRO A 258 6.97 -6.11 -14.89
CA PRO A 258 7.36 -7.07 -15.90
C PRO A 258 8.77 -7.62 -15.75
N THR A 259 8.97 -8.79 -16.36
CA THR A 259 10.30 -9.40 -16.51
C THR A 259 10.49 -9.82 -17.96
N PRO A 260 11.73 -9.98 -18.46
CA PRO A 260 11.97 -10.41 -19.84
C PRO A 260 11.28 -11.73 -20.21
N THR A 261 11.15 -12.65 -19.26
CA THR A 261 10.46 -13.94 -19.44
C THR A 261 8.94 -13.85 -19.31
N ARG A 262 8.42 -12.81 -18.66
CA ARG A 262 6.99 -12.59 -18.40
C ARG A 262 6.67 -11.11 -18.63
N PRO A 263 6.59 -10.67 -19.90
CA PRO A 263 6.55 -9.26 -20.28
C PRO A 263 5.23 -8.58 -19.89
N LEU A 264 4.13 -9.32 -19.84
CA LEU A 264 2.83 -8.76 -19.46
C LEU A 264 2.60 -8.76 -17.94
N GLN A 265 3.45 -9.44 -17.16
CA GLN A 265 3.24 -9.62 -15.72
C GLN A 265 3.40 -8.28 -15.00
N GLY A 266 2.48 -7.92 -14.11
CA GLY A 266 2.65 -6.69 -13.36
C GLY A 266 1.37 -6.02 -12.92
N LEU A 267 1.56 -4.86 -12.28
CA LEU A 267 0.53 -3.93 -11.91
C LEU A 267 0.48 -2.79 -12.92
N TRP A 268 -0.68 -2.67 -13.56
CA TRP A 268 -0.93 -1.78 -14.69
C TRP A 268 -2.10 -0.84 -14.38
N LYS A 269 -2.17 0.27 -15.12
CA LYS A 269 -3.29 1.21 -15.08
C LYS A 269 -3.79 1.50 -16.48
N GLY A 270 -5.11 1.57 -16.63
CA GLY A 270 -5.79 1.72 -17.92
C GLY A 270 -7.02 2.60 -17.81
N ILE A 271 -7.32 3.35 -18.88
CA ILE A 271 -8.52 4.17 -18.96
C ILE A 271 -9.63 3.33 -19.57
N CYS A 272 -10.74 3.21 -18.85
CA CYS A 272 -11.90 2.43 -19.27
C CYS A 272 -12.83 3.26 -20.16
N GLU A 273 -13.86 2.61 -20.71
CA GLU A 273 -14.87 3.24 -21.59
C GLU A 273 -15.56 4.45 -20.94
N ASN A 274 -15.81 4.39 -19.62
CA ASN A 274 -16.35 5.50 -18.84
C ASN A 274 -15.33 6.63 -18.56
N ARG A 275 -14.15 6.58 -19.18
CA ARG A 275 -13.01 7.48 -18.98
C ARG A 275 -12.45 7.50 -17.56
N SER A 276 -12.80 6.52 -16.71
CA SER A 276 -12.20 6.35 -15.40
C SER A 276 -10.90 5.54 -15.50
N LEU A 277 -9.93 5.89 -14.68
CA LEU A 277 -8.70 5.14 -14.55
C LEU A 277 -8.92 3.96 -13.60
N GLU A 278 -8.56 2.77 -14.04
CA GLU A 278 -8.62 1.56 -13.23
C GLU A 278 -7.24 0.89 -13.13
N PHE A 279 -7.07 0.07 -12.10
CA PHE A 279 -5.86 -0.72 -11.87
C PHE A 279 -6.09 -2.18 -12.26
N TYR A 280 -5.09 -2.76 -12.91
CA TYR A 280 -5.11 -4.09 -13.49
C TYR A 280 -3.91 -4.88 -12.99
N LEU A 281 -4.12 -6.11 -12.54
CA LEU A 281 -3.08 -7.03 -12.14
C LEU A 281 -3.03 -8.18 -13.14
N VAL A 282 -1.90 -8.34 -13.82
CA VAL A 282 -1.65 -9.44 -14.74
C VAL A 282 -0.67 -10.42 -14.12
N ALA A 283 -1.07 -11.69 -14.06
CA ALA A 283 -0.30 -12.77 -13.48
C ALA A 283 -0.18 -13.94 -14.45
N TYR A 284 1.00 -14.56 -14.45
CA TYR A 284 1.27 -15.81 -15.16
C TYR A 284 1.09 -16.96 -14.18
N ASP A 285 0.40 -18.01 -14.60
CA ASP A 285 0.31 -19.26 -13.83
C ASP A 285 1.54 -20.15 -14.09
N ASP A 286 1.60 -21.28 -13.37
CA ASP A 286 2.72 -22.23 -13.47
C ASP A 286 2.67 -23.09 -14.74
N ILE A 287 1.55 -23.09 -15.47
CA ILE A 287 1.31 -23.88 -16.67
C ILE A 287 1.55 -23.04 -17.95
N GLY A 288 1.79 -21.73 -17.80
CA GLY A 288 2.07 -20.80 -18.90
C GLY A 288 0.84 -20.00 -19.36
N GLY A 289 -0.27 -20.08 -18.64
CA GLY A 289 -1.44 -19.23 -18.83
C GLY A 289 -1.26 -17.84 -18.23
N ILE A 290 -2.06 -16.90 -18.71
CA ILE A 290 -2.09 -15.51 -18.26
C ILE A 290 -3.49 -15.17 -17.81
N THR A 291 -3.60 -14.47 -16.68
CA THR A 291 -4.86 -13.91 -16.19
C THR A 291 -4.69 -12.43 -15.87
N CYS A 292 -5.67 -11.63 -16.26
CA CYS A 292 -5.76 -10.21 -15.91
C CYS A 292 -6.96 -9.98 -15.01
N ARG A 293 -6.78 -9.24 -13.92
CA ARG A 293 -7.85 -8.93 -12.95
C ARG A 293 -7.88 -7.44 -12.65
N ARG A 294 -9.08 -6.90 -12.41
CA ARG A 294 -9.22 -5.56 -11.86
C ARG A 294 -8.84 -5.55 -10.38
N VAL A 295 -8.11 -4.53 -9.95
CA VAL A 295 -7.73 -4.37 -8.53
C VAL A 295 -8.77 -3.51 -7.83
N GLY A 296 -9.35 -4.02 -6.74
CA GLY A 296 -10.35 -3.30 -5.95
C GLY A 296 -11.79 -3.77 -6.11
N GLU A 297 -12.05 -4.76 -6.95
CA GLU A 297 -13.39 -5.33 -7.07
C GLU A 297 -13.76 -6.07 -5.77
N PRO A 298 -14.79 -5.60 -5.03
CA PRO A 298 -15.23 -6.28 -3.82
C PRO A 298 -15.78 -7.64 -4.26
N GLY A 299 -15.16 -8.71 -3.76
CA GLY A 299 -15.68 -10.02 -4.05
C GLY A 299 -17.04 -10.20 -3.42
N THR A 300 -18.10 -10.06 -4.23
CA THR A 300 -19.35 -10.73 -3.89
C THR A 300 -19.05 -12.23 -3.88
N GLN A 301 -19.75 -12.97 -3.02
CA GLN A 301 -19.46 -14.37 -2.66
C GLN A 301 -19.27 -15.33 -3.84
N PHE A 302 -19.63 -14.95 -5.07
CA PHE A 302 -19.46 -15.75 -6.28
C PHE A 302 -18.92 -15.01 -7.52
N SER A 303 -18.53 -13.72 -7.45
CA SER A 303 -18.08 -12.94 -8.63
C SER A 303 -16.71 -12.25 -8.49
N GLY A 304 -16.07 -12.29 -7.32
CA GLY A 304 -14.87 -11.49 -7.00
C GLY A 304 -13.53 -11.91 -7.59
N TYR A 305 -13.49 -12.98 -8.37
CA TYR A 305 -12.24 -13.61 -8.82
C TYR A 305 -12.17 -13.82 -10.34
N SER A 306 -13.20 -13.40 -11.07
CA SER A 306 -13.27 -13.59 -12.53
C SER A 306 -12.26 -12.68 -13.23
N PRO A 307 -11.32 -13.23 -14.00
CA PRO A 307 -10.29 -12.44 -14.66
C PRO A 307 -10.88 -11.69 -15.86
N ILE A 308 -10.71 -10.38 -15.99
CA ILE A 308 -11.19 -9.59 -17.15
C ILE A 308 -10.93 -10.32 -18.46
N PHE A 309 -9.69 -10.79 -18.62
CA PHE A 309 -9.33 -11.75 -19.64
C PHE A 309 -8.39 -12.82 -19.11
N TRP A 310 -8.34 -13.94 -19.82
CA TRP A 310 -7.41 -15.03 -19.57
C TRP A 310 -7.00 -15.71 -20.88
N THR A 311 -5.85 -16.37 -20.86
CA THR A 311 -5.45 -17.33 -21.89
C THR A 311 -4.78 -18.52 -21.22
N PRO A 312 -5.05 -19.77 -21.65
CA PRO A 312 -4.36 -20.94 -21.12
C PRO A 312 -2.92 -21.05 -21.62
N ASN A 313 -2.56 -20.30 -22.67
CA ASN A 313 -1.24 -20.37 -23.29
C ASN A 313 -0.78 -18.97 -23.72
N ALA A 314 0.41 -18.58 -23.25
CA ALA A 314 1.07 -17.32 -23.57
C ALA A 314 1.86 -17.36 -24.90
N ASP A 315 1.34 -18.05 -25.91
CA ASP A 315 1.98 -18.10 -27.24
C ASP A 315 1.68 -16.80 -28.01
N PHE A 316 2.72 -16.01 -28.20
CA PHE A 316 2.64 -14.77 -28.97
C PHE A 316 2.72 -15.03 -30.47
N ILE A 317 1.88 -14.31 -31.21
CA ILE A 317 1.98 -14.16 -32.65
C ILE A 317 3.06 -13.09 -32.90
N GLU A 318 4.12 -13.51 -33.58
CA GLU A 318 5.24 -12.66 -34.00
C GLU A 318 4.96 -12.03 -35.38
N PRO A 319 5.57 -10.88 -35.70
CA PRO A 319 5.47 -10.27 -37.03
C PRO A 319 6.14 -11.15 -38.10
N PRO A 320 5.70 -11.10 -39.37
CA PRO A 320 4.66 -10.20 -39.90
C PRO A 320 3.24 -10.67 -39.60
N PHE A 321 2.38 -9.74 -39.16
CA PHE A 321 0.98 -10.03 -38.86
C PHE A 321 0.14 -10.20 -40.12
N SER A 322 -0.96 -10.95 -40.01
CA SER A 322 -1.93 -11.09 -41.09
C SER A 322 -2.67 -9.77 -41.36
N LYS A 323 -3.25 -9.64 -42.55
CA LYS A 323 -4.03 -8.45 -42.92
C LYS A 323 -5.25 -8.29 -42.03
N GLU A 324 -5.81 -9.39 -41.56
CA GLU A 324 -6.93 -9.43 -40.63
C GLU A 324 -6.54 -8.84 -39.28
N GLU A 325 -5.42 -9.28 -38.68
CA GLU A 325 -4.94 -8.77 -37.39
C GLU A 325 -4.57 -7.29 -37.47
N TYR A 326 -3.94 -6.86 -38.56
CA TYR A 326 -3.65 -5.45 -38.79
C TYR A 326 -4.94 -4.62 -38.86
N LYS A 327 -5.94 -5.08 -39.62
CA LYS A 327 -7.24 -4.40 -39.72
C LYS A 327 -7.92 -4.30 -38.36
N ILE A 328 -7.93 -5.40 -37.61
CA ILE A 328 -8.51 -5.52 -36.26
C ILE A 328 -7.89 -4.51 -35.30
N TYR A 329 -6.57 -4.31 -35.35
CA TYR A 329 -5.88 -3.30 -34.54
C TYR A 329 -6.22 -1.88 -35.01
N THR A 330 -6.02 -1.58 -36.30
CA THR A 330 -6.14 -0.22 -36.83
C THR A 330 -7.57 0.34 -36.87
N SER A 331 -8.59 -0.51 -36.84
CA SER A 331 -9.99 -0.08 -36.90
C SER A 331 -10.57 0.33 -35.56
N ARG A 332 -9.84 0.15 -34.45
CA ARG A 332 -10.34 0.40 -33.10
C ARG A 332 -9.88 1.74 -32.53
N GLU A 333 -10.72 2.31 -31.68
CA GLU A 333 -10.39 3.48 -30.89
C GLU A 333 -9.49 3.09 -29.72
N HIS A 334 -8.38 3.80 -29.54
CA HIS A 334 -7.53 3.59 -28.38
C HIS A 334 -7.98 4.50 -27.23
N LEU A 335 -8.41 3.91 -26.12
CA LEU A 335 -8.76 4.65 -24.90
C LEU A 335 -7.47 5.13 -24.22
N ARG A 336 -7.07 6.35 -24.57
CA ARG A 336 -5.86 7.03 -24.08
C ARG A 336 -6.23 8.32 -23.36
N GLY A 337 -5.28 8.86 -22.61
CA GLY A 337 -5.45 10.18 -22.03
C GLY A 337 -5.17 11.29 -23.02
N ASP A 338 -5.76 12.47 -22.79
CA ASP A 338 -5.77 13.63 -23.70
C ASP A 338 -4.37 14.25 -23.97
N THR A 339 -3.30 13.73 -23.37
CA THR A 339 -1.93 14.17 -23.62
C THR A 339 -1.37 13.51 -24.88
N PHE A 340 -1.65 14.18 -26.00
CA PHE A 340 -0.98 14.12 -27.31
C PHE A 340 0.23 13.18 -27.42
N SER A 341 -0.01 11.93 -27.81
CA SER A 341 0.90 11.23 -28.72
C SER A 341 0.08 10.47 -29.74
N LEU A 342 0.05 11.04 -30.95
CA LEU A 342 -0.55 10.50 -32.16
C LEU A 342 0.40 9.52 -32.86
N GLU A 343 1.41 9.01 -32.15
CA GLU A 343 2.23 7.92 -32.66
C GLU A 343 1.41 6.64 -32.63
N SER A 344 1.19 6.08 -33.81
CA SER A 344 0.71 4.71 -33.95
C SER A 344 1.70 3.82 -33.21
N ARG A 345 1.32 3.30 -32.03
CA ARG A 345 2.15 2.35 -31.30
C ARG A 345 2.39 1.16 -32.20
N LEU A 346 3.66 0.90 -32.48
CA LEU A 346 4.06 -0.26 -33.24
C LEU A 346 3.82 -1.48 -32.36
N VAL A 347 3.02 -2.40 -32.89
CA VAL A 347 2.72 -3.67 -32.23
C VAL A 347 3.92 -4.57 -32.43
N SER A 348 4.56 -4.97 -31.34
CA SER A 348 5.67 -5.92 -31.34
C SER A 348 5.15 -7.33 -31.50
N ARG A 349 4.12 -7.70 -30.71
CA ARG A 349 3.55 -9.04 -30.64
C ARG A 349 2.06 -9.01 -30.33
N ILE A 350 1.35 -10.07 -30.71
CA ILE A 350 -0.10 -10.20 -30.45
C ILE A 350 -0.37 -11.49 -29.68
N LEU A 351 -1.19 -11.42 -28.65
CA LEU A 351 -1.63 -12.58 -27.88
C LEU A 351 -3.15 -12.71 -27.94
N CYS A 352 -3.64 -13.91 -28.27
CA CYS A 352 -5.07 -14.21 -28.23
C CYS A 352 -5.52 -14.45 -26.80
N ILE A 353 -6.64 -13.83 -26.41
CA ILE A 353 -7.21 -13.92 -25.06
C ILE A 353 -8.71 -14.22 -25.13
N ASN A 354 -9.26 -14.70 -24.02
CA ASN A 354 -10.69 -14.93 -23.83
C ASN A 354 -11.22 -14.07 -22.68
N SER A 355 -12.45 -13.60 -22.83
CA SER A 355 -13.22 -12.92 -21.79
C SER A 355 -13.71 -13.91 -20.74
N SER A 356 -13.73 -13.53 -19.45
CA SER A 356 -14.35 -14.36 -18.39
C SER A 356 -15.80 -14.01 -18.07
N TYR A 357 -16.35 -12.96 -18.70
CA TYR A 357 -17.70 -12.46 -18.38
C TYR A 357 -18.81 -13.53 -18.54
N ASP A 358 -18.56 -14.62 -19.27
CA ASP A 358 -19.52 -15.72 -19.49
C ASP A 358 -19.39 -16.90 -18.50
N LEU A 359 -18.39 -16.94 -17.61
CA LEU A 359 -18.29 -17.99 -16.59
C LEU A 359 -19.25 -17.78 -15.40
N VAL A 360 -19.94 -16.63 -15.35
CA VAL A 360 -20.73 -16.17 -14.18
C VAL A 360 -22.24 -16.11 -14.47
N ILE A 361 -22.71 -16.32 -15.71
CA ILE A 361 -24.15 -16.28 -16.06
C ILE A 361 -24.61 -17.64 -16.62
N PRO A 362 -25.13 -18.56 -15.78
CA PRO A 362 -25.64 -19.85 -16.23
C PRO A 362 -26.84 -19.73 -17.18
N ASP A 363 -27.67 -18.70 -17.04
CA ASP A 363 -29.01 -18.64 -17.66
C ASP A 363 -29.03 -18.14 -19.11
N LEU A 364 -27.90 -17.72 -19.69
CA LEU A 364 -27.79 -17.39 -21.11
C LEU A 364 -27.27 -18.56 -21.96
N THR A 365 -26.89 -19.67 -21.34
CA THR A 365 -26.50 -20.91 -22.05
C THR A 365 -27.71 -21.76 -22.49
N GLY A 366 -28.89 -21.14 -22.54
CA GLY A 366 -30.13 -21.71 -23.06
C GLY A 366 -30.31 -21.48 -24.56
N ALA A 367 -30.12 -22.56 -25.33
CA ALA A 367 -30.82 -22.86 -26.58
C ALA A 367 -30.36 -22.26 -27.92
N HIS A 368 -29.34 -21.42 -28.05
CA HIS A 368 -28.79 -21.05 -29.38
C HIS A 368 -27.26 -21.03 -29.37
N GLY A 369 -26.63 -21.99 -30.06
CA GLY A 369 -25.16 -22.03 -30.26
C GLY A 369 -24.64 -20.84 -31.08
N GLY A 370 -24.47 -19.68 -30.43
CA GLY A 370 -24.19 -18.40 -31.07
C GLY A 370 -22.87 -17.76 -30.64
N ASN A 371 -21.85 -17.90 -31.51
CA ASN A 371 -20.63 -17.09 -31.64
C ASN A 371 -19.57 -17.11 -30.52
N LEU A 372 -18.65 -18.06 -30.60
CA LEU A 372 -17.31 -18.05 -29.97
C LEU A 372 -16.51 -16.75 -30.20
N ARG A 373 -16.79 -16.02 -31.29
CA ARG A 373 -16.15 -14.71 -31.60
C ARG A 373 -16.52 -13.59 -30.62
N ASN A 374 -17.59 -13.73 -29.85
CA ASN A 374 -18.01 -12.72 -28.88
C ASN A 374 -17.20 -12.77 -27.58
N VAL A 375 -16.42 -13.83 -27.37
CA VAL A 375 -15.61 -14.08 -26.16
C VAL A 375 -14.12 -13.84 -26.43
N GLU A 376 -13.73 -13.86 -27.70
CA GLU A 376 -12.34 -13.72 -28.15
C GLU A 376 -11.88 -12.26 -28.08
N GLY A 377 -10.61 -12.07 -27.72
CA GLY A 377 -9.94 -10.78 -27.72
C GLY A 377 -8.47 -10.89 -28.09
N ARG A 378 -7.79 -9.74 -28.03
CA ARG A 378 -6.36 -9.61 -28.28
C ARG A 378 -5.71 -8.78 -27.18
N VAL A 379 -4.47 -9.13 -26.89
CA VAL A 379 -3.50 -8.24 -26.27
C VAL A 379 -2.49 -7.86 -27.34
N TRP A 380 -2.26 -6.57 -27.51
CA TRP A 380 -1.23 -6.01 -28.40
C TRP A 380 -0.10 -5.49 -27.53
N GLU A 381 1.02 -6.19 -27.53
CA GLU A 381 2.26 -5.71 -26.91
C GLU A 381 2.91 -4.68 -27.83
N TYR A 382 3.39 -3.59 -27.23
CA TYR A 382 4.02 -2.49 -27.94
C TYR A 382 5.54 -2.54 -27.78
N ASP A 383 6.27 -1.88 -28.67
CA ASP A 383 7.74 -1.81 -28.62
C ASP A 383 8.28 -1.12 -27.35
N ASP A 384 7.47 -0.29 -26.69
CA ASP A 384 7.82 0.40 -25.44
C ASP A 384 7.67 -0.50 -24.19
N GLY A 385 7.28 -1.77 -24.36
CA GLY A 385 7.05 -2.72 -23.28
C GLY A 385 5.69 -2.56 -22.58
N THR A 386 4.86 -1.60 -22.99
CA THR A 386 3.46 -1.52 -22.58
C THR A 386 2.57 -2.36 -23.50
N PHE A 387 1.30 -2.48 -23.18
CA PHE A 387 0.36 -3.21 -24.04
C PHE A 387 -1.05 -2.66 -23.95
N GLY A 388 -1.84 -2.94 -24.97
CA GLY A 388 -3.28 -2.71 -24.97
C GLY A 388 -4.02 -4.03 -25.02
N PHE A 389 -5.25 -4.07 -24.51
CA PHE A 389 -6.13 -5.21 -24.71
C PHE A 389 -7.51 -4.79 -25.18
N GLY A 390 -8.19 -5.68 -25.91
CA GLY A 390 -9.51 -5.42 -26.44
C GLY A 390 -10.20 -6.69 -26.88
N PHE A 391 -11.51 -6.76 -26.69
CA PHE A 391 -12.33 -7.87 -27.15
C PHE A 391 -12.85 -7.62 -28.56
N LEU A 392 -13.04 -8.68 -29.34
CA LEU A 392 -13.48 -8.54 -30.73
C LEU A 392 -14.86 -7.91 -30.87
N ARG A 393 -15.70 -8.01 -29.83
CA ARG A 393 -17.02 -7.37 -29.74
C ARG A 393 -16.97 -5.87 -29.45
N ASN A 394 -15.83 -5.36 -28.97
CA ASN A 394 -15.66 -3.96 -28.63
C ASN A 394 -14.92 -3.23 -29.78
N ASP A 395 -15.30 -1.98 -30.00
CA ASP A 395 -14.65 -1.10 -31.00
C ASP A 395 -13.48 -0.30 -30.41
N TYR A 396 -13.04 -0.65 -29.18
CA TYR A 396 -11.98 0.05 -28.47
C TYR A 396 -10.89 -0.88 -27.92
N ILE A 397 -9.73 -0.28 -27.65
CA ILE A 397 -8.56 -0.89 -27.01
C ILE A 397 -8.27 -0.12 -25.72
N VAL A 398 -8.19 -0.82 -24.60
CA VAL A 398 -7.74 -0.27 -23.33
C VAL A 398 -6.22 -0.32 -23.30
N ASP A 399 -5.58 0.83 -23.48
CA ASP A 399 -4.13 0.95 -23.40
C ASP A 399 -3.66 1.00 -21.95
N LEU A 400 -2.82 0.04 -21.57
CA LEU A 400 -2.27 -0.06 -20.24
C LEU A 400 -0.91 0.62 -20.15
N LYS A 401 -0.65 1.25 -19.00
CA LYS A 401 0.64 1.82 -18.62
C LYS A 401 1.08 1.25 -17.27
N HIS A 402 2.37 1.28 -17.01
CA HIS A 402 2.91 0.89 -15.72
C HIS A 402 2.35 1.77 -14.60
N VAL A 403 2.01 1.17 -13.46
CA VAL A 403 1.71 1.94 -12.24
C VAL A 403 2.98 2.48 -11.61
N ALA A 404 4.06 1.70 -11.64
CA ALA A 404 5.35 2.06 -11.10
C ALA A 404 6.49 1.55 -11.99
N LEU A 405 7.61 2.28 -11.99
CA LEU A 405 8.86 1.89 -12.63
C LEU A 405 9.99 2.14 -11.62
N ASP A 406 10.95 1.21 -11.51
CA ASP A 406 12.09 1.31 -10.58
C ASP A 406 11.72 1.61 -9.12
N GLY A 407 10.57 1.09 -8.67
CA GLY A 407 10.07 1.30 -7.31
C GLY A 407 9.49 2.69 -7.06
N GLN A 408 9.25 3.50 -8.11
CA GLN A 408 8.60 4.80 -8.00
C GLN A 408 7.24 4.79 -8.71
N LEU A 409 6.25 5.42 -8.08
CA LEU A 409 4.89 5.55 -8.62
C LEU A 409 4.87 6.55 -9.78
N LEU A 410 4.29 6.17 -10.92
CA LEU A 410 4.19 7.02 -12.11
C LEU A 410 2.91 7.86 -12.12
N ASP A 411 3.00 9.05 -12.70
CA ASP A 411 1.91 10.06 -12.81
C ASP A 411 1.25 10.38 -11.46
N SER A 412 2.04 10.36 -10.37
CA SER A 412 1.53 10.64 -9.04
C SER A 412 1.32 12.14 -8.85
N VAL A 413 0.09 12.55 -8.57
CA VAL A 413 -0.22 13.90 -8.11
C VAL A 413 -0.17 13.88 -6.59
N GLY A 414 0.82 14.56 -6.02
CA GLY A 414 0.92 14.72 -4.58
C GLY A 414 -0.19 15.64 -4.09
N LYS A 415 -1.03 15.18 -3.16
CA LYS A 415 -1.67 16.11 -2.22
C LYS A 415 -0.56 16.62 -1.30
N SER A 416 0.23 17.59 -1.76
CA SER A 416 1.18 18.26 -0.87
C SER A 416 0.37 18.87 0.25
N ARG A 417 0.75 18.58 1.50
CA ARG A 417 0.37 19.42 2.64
C ARG A 417 0.72 20.86 2.26
N MET A 418 -0.29 21.73 2.19
CA MET A 418 -0.09 23.16 2.47
C MET A 418 -0.30 23.37 3.96
#